data_AF-A0A9N9UUK9-F1
#
_entry.id   AF-A0A9N9UUK9-F1
#
_cell.length_a   1.000
_cell.length_b   1.000
_cell.length_c   1.000
_cell.angle_alpha   90.00
_cell.angle_beta   90.00
_cell.angle_gamma   90.00
#
_symmetry.space_group_name_H-M   'P 1'
#
loop_
_entity.id
_entity.type
_entity.pdbx_description
1 polymer ?
#
loop_
_entity_poly.entity_id
_entity_poly.type
_entity_poly.pdbx_seq_one_letter_code
_entity_poly.pdbx_strand_id
1 'polypeptide(L)'
;MASLAGGLRHLRCHGQLMKPQWQQALAIRPRIAPKMGVRQMTVESNGPTRSANTPTSTEPITLPFVGVHHARQVPTSPSYFTREPRFNDLYIRLTQLLNKYHRLPTLPANEAPTLPWMKVDQIRQQLGEPVKSSHFAKMIRVGKRLNLIDPSLRPNEIDIVLRQLTRNIDPYVNNIRPITIDKFGRAIGVGKRKESTARAFVVEGTGEVLVNGKPLNEIFGRVHDRESALWALTATQRMDKYNVWALVRGGGTTGQAEALTLAVAKALLVHEPALKPALRKAGCITRDPRTVERKKHGRVKARKSPAWVKR
;
A
#
# COMPACT_ATOMS: atom_id res chain seq x y z
N MET A 1 47.75 33.02 33.12
CA MET A 1 48.08 32.60 34.50
C MET A 1 47.31 31.33 34.86
N ALA A 2 48.05 30.31 35.28
CA ALA A 2 47.68 29.14 36.09
C ALA A 2 46.47 28.25 35.74
N SER A 3 46.84 27.05 35.29
CA SER A 3 46.26 25.73 35.60
C SER A 3 45.75 25.55 37.04
N LEU A 4 44.68 24.76 37.22
CA LEU A 4 44.36 23.82 38.33
C LEU A 4 43.01 23.15 37.99
N ALA A 5 42.94 21.92 37.48
CA ALA A 5 43.01 20.61 38.14
C ALA A 5 41.85 20.31 39.13
N GLY A 6 41.09 19.23 38.83
CA GLY A 6 40.13 18.56 39.72
C GLY A 6 38.72 18.50 39.11
N GLY A 7 38.10 17.38 38.79
CA GLY A 7 38.38 15.96 39.01
C GLY A 7 37.01 15.26 39.08
N LEU A 8 36.76 14.23 38.26
CA LEU A 8 35.66 13.27 38.48
C LEU A 8 35.85 12.00 37.60
N ARG A 9 36.52 11.03 38.22
CA ARG A 9 36.24 9.57 38.24
C ARG A 9 35.90 8.86 36.91
N HIS A 10 36.94 8.28 36.31
CA HIS A 10 36.82 7.12 35.43
C HIS A 10 36.47 5.86 36.25
N LEU A 11 35.31 5.26 35.98
CA LEU A 11 35.01 3.88 36.37
C LEU A 11 35.68 2.94 35.35
N ARG A 12 36.83 2.36 35.73
CA ARG A 12 37.41 1.20 35.04
C ARG A 12 36.78 -0.07 35.59
N CYS A 13 35.94 -0.74 34.81
CA CYS A 13 35.60 -2.14 35.07
C CYS A 13 36.72 -3.02 34.50
N HIS A 14 37.54 -3.59 35.39
CA HIS A 14 38.43 -4.70 35.05
C HIS A 14 37.59 -5.98 34.90
N GLY A 15 37.31 -6.37 33.66
CA GLY A 15 36.84 -7.71 33.34
C GLY A 15 38.00 -8.68 33.29
N GLN A 16 38.16 -9.51 34.33
CA GLN A 16 39.09 -10.63 34.38
C GLN A 16 38.73 -11.65 33.29
N LEU A 17 39.66 -11.90 32.36
CA LEU A 17 39.60 -13.02 31.42
C LEU A 17 39.91 -14.32 32.17
N MET A 18 38.86 -15.03 32.62
CA MET A 18 38.98 -16.41 33.07
C MET A 18 39.08 -17.33 31.84
N LYS A 19 40.23 -18.01 31.72
CA LYS A 19 40.46 -19.10 30.77
C LYS A 19 39.74 -20.36 31.28
N PRO A 20 38.98 -21.10 30.45
CA PRO A 20 38.64 -22.47 30.77
C PRO A 20 39.77 -23.40 30.29
N GLN A 21 40.44 -24.05 31.24
CA GLN A 21 41.21 -25.26 31.02
C GLN A 21 40.23 -26.44 30.91
N TRP A 22 40.10 -27.03 29.72
CA TRP A 22 39.59 -28.39 29.57
C TRP A 22 40.55 -29.15 28.65
N GLN A 23 41.54 -29.77 29.28
CA GLN A 23 42.25 -30.91 28.70
C GLN A 23 41.47 -32.16 29.07
N GLN A 24 40.85 -32.82 28.09
CA GLN A 24 40.65 -34.27 28.12
C GLN A 24 40.82 -34.81 26.70
N ALA A 25 41.81 -35.70 26.57
CA ALA A 25 42.12 -36.42 25.36
C ALA A 25 40.94 -37.35 24.98
N LEU A 26 40.44 -37.22 23.75
CA LEU A 26 39.57 -38.23 23.15
C LEU A 26 40.38 -38.99 22.11
N ALA A 27 40.66 -40.25 22.45
CA ALA A 27 41.24 -41.24 21.58
C ALA A 27 40.43 -41.38 20.28
N ILE A 28 41.12 -41.36 19.15
CA ILE A 28 40.57 -41.62 17.83
C ILE A 28 40.18 -43.09 17.78
N ARG A 29 38.88 -43.40 17.87
CA ARG A 29 38.35 -44.71 17.47
C ARG A 29 38.08 -44.68 15.96
N PRO A 30 38.54 -45.67 15.17
CA PRO A 30 38.17 -45.77 13.77
C PRO A 30 36.67 -46.05 13.66
N ARG A 31 35.95 -45.20 12.92
CA ARG A 31 34.55 -45.46 12.56
C ARG A 31 34.52 -46.63 11.56
N ILE A 32 33.97 -47.75 11.99
CA ILE A 32 33.49 -48.81 11.11
C ILE A 32 32.38 -48.22 10.24
N ALA A 33 32.57 -48.25 8.92
CA ALA A 33 31.53 -47.85 7.96
C ALA A 33 30.33 -48.80 8.08
N PRO A 34 29.08 -48.31 8.11
CA PRO A 34 27.93 -49.19 7.98
C PRO A 34 27.97 -49.82 6.59
N LYS A 35 27.98 -51.16 6.52
CA LYS A 35 27.79 -51.89 5.27
C LYS A 35 26.47 -51.42 4.64
N MET A 36 26.56 -50.81 3.47
CA MET A 36 25.40 -50.52 2.62
C MET A 36 24.70 -51.85 2.33
N GLY A 37 23.55 -52.06 2.97
CA GLY A 37 22.68 -53.19 2.66
C GLY A 37 22.12 -52.98 1.26
N VAL A 38 22.63 -53.72 0.29
CA VAL A 38 21.98 -53.90 -1.01
C VAL A 38 20.69 -54.66 -0.73
N ARG A 39 19.56 -53.96 -0.67
CA ARG A 39 18.25 -54.61 -0.75
C ARG A 39 18.02 -54.97 -2.21
N GLN A 40 18.35 -56.20 -2.58
CA GLN A 40 17.73 -56.83 -3.74
C GLN A 40 16.24 -56.97 -3.44
N MET A 41 15.40 -56.27 -4.21
CA MET A 41 13.96 -56.50 -4.20
C MET A 41 13.71 -57.77 -5.00
N THR A 42 13.62 -58.91 -4.33
CA THR A 42 13.05 -60.12 -4.90
C THR A 42 11.55 -59.92 -5.03
N VAL A 43 11.07 -60.01 -6.27
CA VAL A 43 9.65 -60.16 -6.57
C VAL A 43 9.24 -61.55 -6.09
N GLU A 44 8.35 -61.61 -5.11
CA GLU A 44 7.36 -62.68 -4.94
C GLU A 44 6.44 -62.33 -3.77
N SER A 45 5.17 -62.03 -4.08
CA SER A 45 4.10 -61.88 -3.11
C SER A 45 3.00 -62.89 -3.44
N ASN A 46 2.95 -63.98 -2.68
CA ASN A 46 1.75 -64.81 -2.57
C ASN A 46 1.01 -64.43 -1.29
N GLY A 47 -0.19 -63.87 -1.43
CA GLY A 47 -1.10 -63.55 -0.32
C GLY A 47 -2.32 -62.75 -0.79
N PRO A 48 -3.57 -63.23 -0.61
CA PRO A 48 -4.72 -62.74 -1.37
C PRO A 48 -5.51 -61.60 -0.67
N THR A 49 -6.06 -60.76 -1.54
CA THR A 49 -7.33 -60.00 -1.47
C THR A 49 -7.63 -59.11 -0.26
N ARG A 50 -7.57 -57.78 -0.49
CA ARG A 50 -8.72 -56.88 -0.26
C ARG A 50 -8.61 -55.60 -1.09
N SER A 51 -9.71 -55.29 -1.75
CA SER A 51 -9.95 -54.27 -2.77
C SER A 51 -9.89 -52.82 -2.26
N ALA A 52 -9.16 -51.96 -2.97
CA ALA A 52 -9.44 -50.54 -3.07
C ALA A 52 -8.89 -49.99 -4.39
N ASN A 53 -9.77 -49.87 -5.39
CA ASN A 53 -9.48 -49.21 -6.65
C ASN A 53 -9.20 -47.72 -6.40
N THR A 54 -7.92 -47.36 -6.38
CA THR A 54 -7.48 -45.99 -6.69
C THR A 54 -6.57 -46.12 -7.89
N PRO A 55 -6.91 -45.58 -9.08
CA PRO A 55 -5.96 -45.54 -10.17
C PRO A 55 -4.91 -44.50 -9.78
N THR A 56 -3.86 -44.94 -9.09
CA THR A 56 -2.62 -44.18 -9.04
C THR A 56 -1.94 -44.45 -10.37
N SER A 57 -2.49 -43.86 -11.44
CA SER A 57 -1.82 -43.75 -12.72
C SER A 57 -0.69 -42.74 -12.53
N THR A 58 0.41 -43.18 -11.91
CA THR A 58 1.71 -42.58 -12.19
C THR A 58 1.97 -42.85 -13.65
N GLU A 59 1.58 -41.91 -14.51
CA GLU A 59 1.98 -41.95 -15.90
C GLU A 59 3.52 -42.03 -15.93
N PRO A 60 4.10 -43.01 -16.63
CA PRO A 60 5.55 -43.06 -16.78
C PRO A 60 5.98 -41.76 -17.48
N ILE A 61 6.97 -41.08 -16.90
CA ILE A 61 7.57 -39.88 -17.51
C ILE A 61 8.04 -40.28 -18.91
N THR A 62 7.29 -39.86 -19.94
CA THR A 62 7.65 -40.10 -21.33
C THR A 62 8.82 -39.16 -21.62
N LEU A 63 10.03 -39.71 -21.60
CA LEU A 63 11.22 -38.96 -22.01
C LEU A 63 11.04 -38.62 -23.49
N PRO A 64 10.99 -37.32 -23.89
CA PRO A 64 10.70 -36.92 -25.26
C PRO A 64 11.88 -37.18 -26.23
N PHE A 65 12.86 -37.97 -25.81
CA PHE A 65 14.11 -38.20 -26.52
C PHE A 65 14.25 -39.68 -26.84
N VAL A 66 14.14 -40.04 -28.13
CA VAL A 66 14.34 -41.41 -28.60
C VAL A 66 15.84 -41.71 -28.60
N GLY A 67 16.27 -42.75 -27.87
CA GLY A 67 17.68 -43.20 -27.84
C GLY A 67 18.52 -42.75 -26.63
N VAL A 68 17.93 -42.17 -25.58
CA VAL A 68 18.67 -41.84 -24.34
C VAL A 68 18.77 -43.07 -23.44
N HIS A 69 19.98 -43.63 -23.32
CA HIS A 69 20.26 -44.81 -22.48
C HIS A 69 20.53 -44.48 -21.00
N HIS A 70 21.05 -43.29 -20.70
CA HIS A 70 21.39 -42.85 -19.34
C HIS A 70 20.89 -41.44 -19.09
N ALA A 71 20.23 -41.21 -17.95
CA ALA A 71 19.77 -39.88 -17.53
C ALA A 71 20.08 -39.64 -16.06
N ARG A 72 20.55 -38.44 -15.73
CA ARG A 72 20.76 -37.98 -14.35
C ARG A 72 19.86 -36.78 -14.07
N GLN A 73 19.20 -36.80 -12.91
CA GLN A 73 18.45 -35.65 -12.44
C GLN A 73 19.41 -34.54 -12.00
N VAL A 74 19.30 -33.39 -12.65
CA VAL A 74 20.06 -32.17 -12.33
C VAL A 74 19.05 -31.03 -12.17
N PRO A 75 19.12 -30.23 -11.09
CA PRO A 75 18.22 -29.11 -10.93
C PRO A 75 18.47 -28.06 -12.02
N THR A 76 17.40 -27.42 -12.49
CA THR A 76 17.46 -26.39 -13.55
C THR A 76 18.18 -25.12 -13.09
N SER A 77 17.99 -24.74 -11.82
CA SER A 77 18.54 -23.51 -11.24
C SER A 77 19.89 -23.76 -10.57
N PRO A 78 20.92 -22.92 -10.80
CA PRO A 78 22.17 -22.97 -10.05
C PRO A 78 22.00 -22.69 -8.55
N SER A 79 21.01 -21.87 -8.18
CA SER A 79 20.74 -21.48 -6.80
C SER A 79 19.70 -22.37 -6.12
N TYR A 80 19.49 -23.59 -6.63
CA TYR A 80 18.48 -24.55 -6.16
C TYR A 80 18.46 -24.80 -4.65
N PHE A 81 19.64 -24.92 -4.03
CA PHE A 81 19.75 -25.18 -2.58
C PHE A 81 19.61 -23.92 -1.71
N THR A 82 19.34 -22.76 -2.31
CA THR A 82 19.09 -21.53 -1.56
C THR A 82 17.63 -21.42 -1.10
N ARG A 83 17.37 -20.53 -0.14
CA ARG A 83 16.00 -20.28 0.35
C ARG A 83 15.09 -19.64 -0.71
N GLU A 84 15.66 -18.85 -1.62
CA GLU A 84 14.95 -18.01 -2.59
C GLU A 84 15.58 -18.20 -3.99
N PRO A 85 15.46 -19.40 -4.61
CA PRO A 85 16.20 -19.75 -5.81
C PRO A 85 15.85 -18.84 -7.01
N ARG A 86 14.56 -18.62 -7.30
CA ARG A 86 14.15 -17.79 -8.44
C ARG A 86 14.57 -16.34 -8.24
N PHE A 87 14.42 -15.81 -7.03
CA PHE A 87 14.87 -14.46 -6.72
C PHE A 87 16.39 -14.31 -6.89
N ASN A 88 17.17 -15.28 -6.39
CA ASN A 88 18.63 -15.25 -6.50
C ASN A 88 19.09 -15.33 -7.95
N ASP A 89 18.46 -16.15 -8.78
CA ASP A 89 18.78 -16.23 -10.21
C ASP A 89 18.51 -14.90 -10.93
N LEU A 90 17.38 -14.24 -10.63
CA LEU A 90 17.08 -12.90 -11.14
C LEU A 90 18.09 -11.85 -10.69
N TYR A 91 18.46 -11.88 -9.41
CA TYR A 91 19.47 -10.97 -8.86
C TYR A 91 20.84 -11.20 -9.52
N ILE A 92 21.27 -12.45 -9.69
CA ILE A 92 22.51 -12.80 -10.38
C ILE A 92 22.48 -12.26 -11.81
N ARG A 93 21.40 -12.49 -12.55
CA ARG A 93 21.22 -11.96 -13.92
C ARG A 93 21.37 -10.43 -13.97
N LEU A 94 20.72 -9.71 -13.05
CA LEU A 94 20.85 -8.25 -12.94
C LEU A 94 22.29 -7.81 -12.66
N THR A 95 22.98 -8.49 -11.74
CA THR A 95 24.37 -8.16 -11.43
C THR A 95 25.32 -8.44 -12.59
N GLN A 96 25.08 -9.51 -13.36
CA GLN A 96 25.83 -9.82 -14.57
C GLN A 96 25.64 -8.73 -15.64
N LEU A 97 24.41 -8.26 -15.85
CA LEU A 97 24.14 -7.13 -16.76
C LEU A 97 24.83 -5.85 -16.30
N LEU A 98 24.78 -5.56 -14.99
CA LEU A 98 25.51 -4.42 -14.43
C LEU A 98 27.01 -4.55 -14.69
N ASN A 99 27.61 -5.71 -14.44
CA ASN A 99 29.03 -5.93 -14.68
C ASN A 99 29.39 -5.83 -16.17
N LYS A 100 28.54 -6.35 -17.06
CA LYS A 100 28.72 -6.29 -18.53
C LYS A 100 28.67 -4.85 -19.05
N TYR A 101 27.72 -4.04 -18.56
CA TYR A 101 27.43 -2.71 -19.09
C TYR A 101 27.79 -1.55 -18.15
N HIS A 102 28.60 -1.78 -17.11
CA HIS A 102 28.96 -0.75 -16.12
C HIS A 102 29.65 0.49 -16.71
N ARG A 103 30.33 0.33 -17.85
CA ARG A 103 31.10 1.39 -18.54
C ARG A 103 30.24 2.35 -19.35
N LEU A 104 28.98 2.02 -19.61
CA LEU A 104 28.10 2.91 -20.37
C LEU A 104 27.84 4.21 -19.59
N PRO A 105 27.74 5.36 -20.28
CA PRO A 105 27.48 6.63 -19.63
C PRO A 105 26.10 6.62 -18.95
N THR A 106 26.03 7.27 -17.80
CA THR A 106 24.81 7.41 -17.03
C THR A 106 24.31 8.84 -17.01
N LEU A 107 23.01 9.00 -17.13
CA LEU A 107 22.33 10.27 -16.92
C LEU A 107 22.28 10.63 -15.43
N PRO A 108 22.29 11.93 -15.09
CA PRO A 108 21.98 12.38 -13.75
C PRO A 108 20.54 11.99 -13.37
N ALA A 109 20.29 11.80 -12.07
CA ALA A 109 19.02 11.26 -11.58
C ALA A 109 17.77 12.10 -11.94
N ASN A 110 17.94 13.37 -12.29
CA ASN A 110 16.86 14.27 -12.71
C ASN A 110 16.42 14.05 -14.17
N GLU A 111 17.34 13.62 -15.04
CA GLU A 111 17.09 13.43 -16.47
C GLU A 111 16.65 11.99 -16.80
N ALA A 112 17.01 11.03 -15.95
CA ALA A 112 16.68 9.62 -16.17
C ALA A 112 15.16 9.37 -16.10
N PRO A 113 14.61 8.47 -16.96
CA PRO A 113 13.18 8.17 -16.96
C PRO A 113 12.75 7.54 -15.64
N THR A 114 11.68 8.07 -15.04
CA THR A 114 11.14 7.55 -13.79
C THR A 114 10.33 6.29 -14.05
N LEU A 115 10.84 5.14 -13.57
CA LEU A 115 10.13 3.87 -13.70
C LEU A 115 9.26 3.56 -12.47
N PRO A 116 8.07 2.99 -12.67
CA PRO A 116 7.24 2.52 -11.58
C PRO A 116 7.76 1.16 -11.10
N TRP A 117 8.70 1.17 -10.17
CA TRP A 117 9.25 -0.05 -9.58
C TRP A 117 8.17 -0.90 -8.88
N MET A 118 8.29 -2.23 -8.99
CA MET A 118 7.49 -3.17 -8.22
C MET A 118 7.69 -3.00 -6.71
N LYS A 119 6.71 -3.44 -5.91
CA LYS A 119 6.84 -3.55 -4.44
C LYS A 119 7.34 -4.93 -4.03
N VAL A 120 7.88 -5.03 -2.81
CA VAL A 120 8.36 -6.30 -2.22
C VAL A 120 7.28 -7.39 -2.29
N ASP A 121 6.04 -7.05 -1.90
CA ASP A 121 4.95 -8.02 -1.84
C ASP A 121 4.53 -8.52 -3.23
N GLN A 122 4.65 -7.68 -4.25
CA GLN A 122 4.36 -8.07 -5.63
C GLN A 122 5.40 -9.07 -6.14
N ILE A 123 6.68 -8.87 -5.84
CA ILE A 123 7.74 -9.84 -6.18
C ILE A 123 7.53 -11.16 -5.44
N ARG A 124 7.13 -11.12 -4.16
CA ARG A 124 6.80 -12.34 -3.40
C ARG A 124 5.64 -13.11 -4.05
N GLN A 125 4.59 -12.40 -4.48
CA GLN A 125 3.46 -13.00 -5.18
C GLN A 125 3.86 -13.55 -6.56
N GLN A 126 4.66 -12.82 -7.32
CA GLN A 126 5.09 -13.22 -8.66
C GLN A 126 5.99 -14.47 -8.64
N LEU A 127 6.92 -14.54 -7.68
CA LEU A 127 7.88 -15.65 -7.60
C LEU A 127 7.34 -16.83 -6.77
N GLY A 128 6.41 -16.58 -5.85
CA GLY A 128 5.94 -17.54 -4.85
C GLY A 128 6.94 -17.77 -3.72
N GLU A 129 7.92 -16.88 -3.56
CA GLU A 129 9.04 -17.03 -2.61
C GLU A 129 8.97 -15.98 -1.48
N PRO A 130 9.37 -16.35 -0.25
CA PRO A 130 9.36 -15.43 0.88
C PRO A 130 10.60 -14.51 0.87
N VAL A 131 10.67 -13.60 -0.10
CA VAL A 131 11.80 -12.69 -0.32
C VAL A 131 11.98 -11.72 0.85
N LYS A 132 13.20 -11.66 1.41
CA LYS A 132 13.55 -10.65 2.43
C LYS A 132 13.59 -9.23 1.86
N SER A 133 13.08 -8.26 2.62
CA SER A 133 13.05 -6.84 2.20
C SER A 133 14.45 -6.27 1.94
N SER A 134 15.46 -6.71 2.70
CA SER A 134 16.86 -6.30 2.50
C SER A 134 17.44 -6.81 1.18
N HIS A 135 17.13 -8.05 0.79
CA HIS A 135 17.54 -8.63 -0.48
C HIS A 135 16.88 -7.90 -1.65
N PHE A 136 15.57 -7.68 -1.56
CA PHE A 136 14.84 -6.90 -2.54
C PHE A 136 15.40 -5.48 -2.70
N ALA A 137 15.74 -4.80 -1.60
CA ALA A 137 16.35 -3.47 -1.66
C ALA A 137 17.70 -3.46 -2.40
N LYS A 138 18.52 -4.50 -2.24
CA LYS A 138 19.77 -4.67 -2.99
C LYS A 138 19.50 -4.84 -4.49
N MET A 139 18.55 -5.70 -4.84
CA MET A 139 18.14 -5.92 -6.23
C MET A 139 17.63 -4.63 -6.90
N ILE A 140 16.74 -3.88 -6.23
CA ILE A 140 16.23 -2.61 -6.75
C ILE A 140 17.33 -1.56 -6.90
N ARG A 141 18.34 -1.55 -6.02
CA ARG A 141 19.50 -0.66 -6.19
C ARG A 141 20.25 -0.95 -7.50
N VAL A 142 20.44 -2.23 -7.83
CA VAL A 142 21.05 -2.65 -9.10
C VAL A 142 20.16 -2.25 -10.29
N GLY A 143 18.86 -2.54 -10.22
CA GLY A 143 17.90 -2.14 -11.27
C GLY A 143 17.87 -0.62 -11.50
N LYS A 144 17.85 0.18 -10.44
CA LYS A 144 17.94 1.65 -10.53
C LYS A 144 19.24 2.12 -11.19
N ARG A 145 20.37 1.49 -10.85
CA ARG A 145 21.66 1.82 -11.47
C ARG A 145 21.68 1.51 -12.97
N LEU A 146 21.01 0.44 -13.41
CA LEU A 146 20.85 0.10 -14.83
C LEU A 146 19.93 1.08 -15.55
N ASN A 147 18.88 1.57 -14.90
CA ASN A 147 17.96 2.55 -15.49
C ASN A 147 18.60 3.93 -15.75
N LEU A 148 19.68 4.27 -15.03
CA LEU A 148 20.44 5.50 -15.26
C LEU A 148 21.23 5.50 -16.58
N ILE A 149 21.43 4.34 -17.22
CA ILE A 149 22.09 4.27 -18.53
C ILE A 149 21.24 5.03 -19.56
N ASP A 150 21.90 5.84 -20.38
CA ASP A 150 21.28 6.60 -21.46
C ASP A 150 20.38 5.69 -22.32
N PRO A 151 19.07 6.01 -22.49
CA PRO A 151 18.15 5.23 -23.30
C PRO A 151 18.64 4.95 -24.73
N SER A 152 19.41 5.88 -25.33
CA SER A 152 19.89 5.74 -26.71
C SER A 152 20.95 4.64 -26.86
N LEU A 153 21.74 4.42 -25.80
CA LEU A 153 22.83 3.44 -25.76
C LEU A 153 22.45 2.17 -25.00
N ARG A 154 21.20 2.09 -24.53
CA ARG A 154 20.75 1.00 -23.68
C ARG A 154 20.45 -0.25 -24.52
N PRO A 155 21.08 -1.40 -24.22
CA PRO A 155 20.78 -2.65 -24.91
C PRO A 155 19.39 -3.19 -24.53
N ASN A 156 18.75 -3.86 -25.50
CA ASN A 156 17.44 -4.50 -25.35
C ASN A 156 17.38 -5.48 -24.16
N GLU A 157 18.51 -6.14 -23.83
CA GLU A 157 18.63 -7.04 -22.67
C GLU A 157 18.23 -6.34 -21.36
N ILE A 158 18.68 -5.10 -21.18
CA ILE A 158 18.39 -4.31 -19.98
C ILE A 158 16.92 -3.92 -19.97
N ASP A 159 16.37 -3.49 -21.10
CA ASP A 159 14.94 -3.11 -21.18
C ASP A 159 14.01 -4.27 -20.87
N ILE A 160 14.32 -5.49 -21.33
CA ILE A 160 13.54 -6.69 -21.00
C ILE A 160 13.52 -6.92 -19.49
N VAL A 161 14.68 -6.82 -18.83
CA VAL A 161 14.79 -7.04 -17.38
C VAL A 161 14.16 -5.89 -16.58
N LEU A 162 14.33 -4.65 -17.03
CA LEU A 162 13.68 -3.49 -16.41
C LEU A 162 12.16 -3.61 -16.50
N ARG A 163 11.60 -4.05 -17.63
CA ARG A 163 10.16 -4.32 -17.79
C ARG A 163 9.66 -5.35 -16.79
N GLN A 164 10.44 -6.41 -16.52
CA GLN A 164 10.11 -7.40 -15.49
C GLN A 164 10.09 -6.83 -14.07
N LEU A 165 10.88 -5.79 -13.79
CA LEU A 165 10.95 -5.13 -12.48
C LEU A 165 10.00 -3.93 -12.32
N THR A 166 9.35 -3.52 -13.41
CA THR A 166 8.34 -2.47 -13.40
C THR A 166 6.96 -3.05 -13.23
N ARG A 167 6.15 -2.42 -12.39
CA ARG A 167 4.71 -2.71 -12.35
C ARG A 167 4.06 -2.10 -13.59
N ASN A 168 3.19 -2.86 -14.25
CA ASN A 168 2.21 -2.26 -15.13
C ASN A 168 1.22 -1.48 -14.24
N ILE A 169 1.40 -0.17 -14.14
CA ILE A 169 0.40 0.67 -13.49
C ILE A 169 -0.70 0.85 -14.51
N ASP A 170 -1.86 0.27 -14.23
CA ASP A 170 -3.12 0.77 -14.75
C ASP A 170 -3.58 1.87 -13.80
N PRO A 171 -3.35 3.16 -14.11
CA PRO A 171 -3.84 4.24 -13.28
C PRO A 171 -5.37 4.28 -13.23
N TYR A 172 -6.07 3.48 -14.06
CA TYR A 172 -7.53 3.34 -14.24
C TYR A 172 -8.25 3.18 -12.92
N VAL A 173 -8.69 4.24 -12.26
CA VAL A 173 -8.80 5.69 -12.49
C VAL A 173 -10.26 5.86 -12.08
N ASN A 174 -10.51 6.18 -10.81
CA ASN A 174 -11.80 6.76 -10.47
C ASN A 174 -11.83 8.16 -11.09
N ASN A 175 -12.19 8.21 -12.38
CA ASN A 175 -12.46 9.44 -13.10
C ASN A 175 -13.73 9.98 -12.46
N ILE A 176 -13.55 10.78 -11.40
CA ILE A 176 -14.68 11.45 -10.76
C ILE A 176 -15.34 12.24 -11.87
N ARG A 177 -16.57 11.83 -12.23
CA ARG A 177 -17.33 12.54 -13.27
C ARG A 177 -17.37 14.01 -12.87
N PRO A 178 -16.81 14.93 -13.68
CA PRO A 178 -16.86 16.34 -13.35
C PRO A 178 -18.32 16.74 -13.29
N ILE A 179 -18.67 17.51 -12.27
CA ILE A 179 -19.99 18.10 -12.19
C ILE A 179 -19.99 19.21 -13.26
N THR A 180 -20.96 19.16 -14.16
CA THR A 180 -21.16 20.14 -15.23
C THR A 180 -22.26 21.12 -14.84
N ILE A 181 -22.25 22.30 -15.45
CA ILE A 181 -23.32 23.28 -15.31
C ILE A 181 -24.51 22.83 -16.17
N ASP A 182 -25.72 22.97 -15.65
CA ASP A 182 -26.96 22.66 -16.37
C ASP A 182 -27.25 23.68 -17.49
N LYS A 183 -28.21 23.36 -18.38
CA LYS A 183 -28.71 24.27 -19.44
C LYS A 183 -29.11 25.67 -18.93
N PHE A 184 -29.53 25.76 -17.66
CA PHE A 184 -29.99 26.98 -17.02
C PHE A 184 -28.89 27.71 -16.21
N GLY A 185 -27.61 27.36 -16.40
CA GLY A 185 -26.51 28.00 -15.65
C GLY A 185 -26.41 27.56 -14.18
N ARG A 186 -27.04 26.44 -13.82
CA ARG A 186 -27.11 25.98 -12.42
C ARG A 186 -26.07 24.90 -12.16
N ALA A 187 -25.28 25.05 -11.10
CA ALA A 187 -24.39 24.01 -10.62
C ALA A 187 -25.03 23.24 -9.47
N ILE A 188 -24.97 21.91 -9.52
CA ILE A 188 -25.55 21.04 -8.48
C ILE A 188 -24.45 20.52 -7.55
N GLY A 189 -24.58 20.82 -6.27
CA GLY A 189 -23.71 20.31 -5.22
C GLY A 189 -24.45 19.39 -4.26
N VAL A 190 -23.76 18.34 -3.78
CA VAL A 190 -24.32 17.41 -2.79
C VAL A 190 -23.43 17.32 -1.56
N GLY A 191 -24.02 17.60 -0.40
CA GLY A 191 -23.38 17.53 0.90
C GLY A 191 -24.10 16.56 1.85
N LYS A 192 -23.34 15.97 2.76
CA LYS A 192 -23.87 15.05 3.78
C LYS A 192 -23.15 15.29 5.11
N ARG A 193 -23.93 15.29 6.20
CA ARG A 193 -23.41 15.39 7.56
C ARG A 193 -24.30 14.61 8.53
N LYS A 194 -23.70 13.68 9.29
CA LYS A 194 -24.46 12.72 10.12
C LYS A 194 -25.51 12.03 9.24
N GLU A 195 -26.79 12.25 9.53
CA GLU A 195 -27.93 11.72 8.79
C GLU A 195 -28.51 12.74 7.78
N SER A 196 -28.08 14.00 7.84
CA SER A 196 -28.56 15.06 6.96
C SER A 196 -27.94 14.95 5.57
N THR A 197 -28.79 15.14 4.56
CA THR A 197 -28.41 15.20 3.15
C THR A 197 -28.91 16.52 2.56
N ALA A 198 -28.04 17.22 1.84
CA ALA A 198 -28.35 18.50 1.21
C ALA A 198 -28.00 18.44 -0.27
N ARG A 199 -28.91 18.96 -1.11
CA ARG A 199 -28.69 19.25 -2.53
C ARG A 199 -28.82 20.74 -2.72
N ALA A 200 -27.76 21.40 -3.17
CA ALA A 200 -27.75 22.84 -3.44
C ALA A 200 -27.68 23.07 -4.95
N PHE A 201 -28.54 23.95 -5.45
CA PHE A 201 -28.52 24.47 -6.81
C PHE A 201 -28.01 25.91 -6.72
N VAL A 202 -26.83 26.14 -7.24
CA VAL A 202 -26.16 27.45 -7.19
C VAL A 202 -26.15 28.06 -8.58
N VAL A 203 -26.63 29.29 -8.68
CA VAL A 203 -26.80 30.03 -9.93
C VAL A 203 -26.23 31.43 -9.72
N GLU A 204 -25.65 32.04 -10.75
CA GLU A 204 -25.27 33.46 -10.69
C GLU A 204 -26.52 34.33 -10.48
N GLY A 205 -26.45 35.29 -9.56
CA GLY A 205 -27.61 36.07 -9.12
C GLY A 205 -27.25 37.13 -8.08
N THR A 206 -28.23 37.50 -7.26
CA THR A 206 -28.20 38.64 -6.32
C THR A 206 -27.88 38.27 -4.86
N GLY A 207 -27.66 36.99 -4.55
CA GLY A 207 -27.36 36.51 -3.20
C GLY A 207 -28.57 35.97 -2.42
N GLU A 208 -29.69 35.69 -3.09
CA GLU A 208 -30.88 35.14 -2.44
C GLU A 208 -30.69 33.66 -2.09
N VAL A 209 -30.99 33.30 -0.84
CA VAL A 209 -30.82 31.95 -0.31
C VAL A 209 -32.15 31.40 0.21
N LEU A 210 -32.63 30.37 -0.47
CA LEU A 210 -33.86 29.65 -0.15
C LEU A 210 -33.53 28.20 0.21
N VAL A 211 -34.01 27.75 1.36
CA VAL A 211 -33.86 26.36 1.82
C VAL A 211 -35.26 25.75 1.88
N ASN A 212 -35.50 24.60 1.24
CA ASN A 212 -36.81 23.93 1.21
C ASN A 212 -38.00 24.87 0.88
N GLY A 213 -37.79 25.90 0.04
CA GLY A 213 -38.81 26.88 -0.35
C GLY A 213 -39.05 28.01 0.65
N LYS A 214 -38.29 28.11 1.74
CA LYS A 214 -38.39 29.18 2.75
C LYS A 214 -37.07 29.97 2.85
N PRO A 215 -37.10 31.23 3.31
CA PRO A 215 -35.88 32.00 3.52
C PRO A 215 -35.03 31.42 4.66
N LEU A 216 -33.72 31.65 4.59
CA LEU A 216 -32.73 31.11 5.53
C LEU A 216 -33.06 31.41 7.01
N ASN A 217 -33.63 32.60 7.27
CA ASN A 217 -33.97 33.06 8.61
C ASN A 217 -35.08 32.26 9.29
N GLU A 218 -36.04 31.75 8.51
CA GLU A 218 -37.19 30.99 9.03
C GLU A 218 -36.82 29.53 9.36
N ILE A 219 -35.92 28.92 8.57
CA ILE A 219 -35.54 27.52 8.77
C ILE A 219 -34.51 27.37 9.87
N PHE A 220 -33.48 28.22 9.86
CA PHE A 220 -32.45 28.18 10.87
C PHE A 220 -32.73 29.29 11.88
N GLY A 221 -33.31 28.95 13.02
CA GLY A 221 -33.53 29.93 14.10
C GLY A 221 -32.22 30.46 14.70
N ARG A 222 -31.16 29.65 14.69
CA ARG A 222 -29.86 30.01 15.26
C ARG A 222 -28.98 30.71 14.23
N VAL A 223 -28.44 31.88 14.58
CA VAL A 223 -27.52 32.66 13.72
C VAL A 223 -26.30 31.85 13.28
N HIS A 224 -25.70 31.09 14.19
CA HIS A 224 -24.57 30.22 13.88
C HIS A 224 -24.84 29.20 12.77
N ASP A 225 -26.06 28.64 12.73
CA ASP A 225 -26.44 27.67 11.69
C ASP A 225 -26.58 28.38 10.33
N ARG A 226 -27.03 29.64 10.31
CA ARG A 226 -27.10 30.48 9.11
C ARG A 226 -25.71 30.80 8.57
N GLU A 227 -24.80 31.23 9.45
CA GLU A 227 -23.40 31.52 9.10
C GLU A 227 -22.70 30.28 8.53
N SER A 228 -22.89 29.12 9.17
CA SER A 228 -22.33 27.84 8.73
C SER A 228 -22.85 27.46 7.33
N ALA A 229 -24.16 27.56 7.09
CA ALA A 229 -24.76 27.27 5.79
C ALA A 229 -24.17 28.13 4.65
N LEU A 230 -23.88 29.39 4.94
CA LEU A 230 -23.35 30.37 3.98
C LEU A 230 -21.82 30.43 3.92
N TRP A 231 -21.13 29.73 4.82
CA TRP A 231 -19.69 29.87 5.04
C TRP A 231 -18.84 29.73 3.77
N ALA A 232 -19.24 28.86 2.82
CA ALA A 232 -18.54 28.71 1.55
C ALA A 232 -18.55 29.98 0.68
N LEU A 233 -19.66 30.72 0.67
CA LEU A 233 -19.80 31.98 -0.05
C LEU A 233 -19.13 33.13 0.70
N THR A 234 -19.28 33.17 2.03
CA THR A 234 -18.62 34.19 2.87
C THR A 234 -17.11 34.08 2.80
N ALA A 235 -16.55 32.87 2.95
CA ALA A 235 -15.10 32.64 2.90
C ALA A 235 -14.47 32.98 1.53
N THR A 236 -15.29 33.01 0.48
CA THR A 236 -14.87 33.38 -0.87
C THR A 236 -15.37 34.76 -1.29
N GLN A 237 -15.99 35.55 -0.39
CA GLN A 237 -16.52 36.89 -0.69
C GLN A 237 -17.44 36.92 -1.93
N ARG A 238 -18.32 35.92 -2.03
CA ARG A 238 -19.22 35.69 -3.19
C ARG A 238 -20.69 35.60 -2.78
N MET A 239 -21.04 36.16 -1.62
CA MET A 239 -22.41 36.21 -1.12
C MET A 239 -23.36 36.89 -2.10
N ASP A 240 -22.98 38.05 -2.63
CA ASP A 240 -23.86 38.87 -3.46
C ASP A 240 -23.90 38.45 -4.94
N LYS A 241 -23.18 37.38 -5.29
CA LYS A 241 -23.01 36.93 -6.69
C LYS A 241 -23.78 35.68 -7.04
N TYR A 242 -24.20 34.91 -6.05
CA TYR A 242 -24.81 33.60 -6.28
C TYR A 242 -26.11 33.44 -5.50
N ASN A 243 -27.17 33.09 -6.22
CA ASN A 243 -28.41 32.62 -5.63
C ASN A 243 -28.29 31.12 -5.31
N VAL A 244 -28.78 30.73 -4.13
CA VAL A 244 -28.74 29.34 -3.67
C VAL A 244 -30.15 28.86 -3.39
N TRP A 245 -30.57 27.85 -4.14
CA TRP A 245 -31.77 27.07 -3.81
C TRP A 245 -31.36 25.70 -3.29
N ALA A 246 -31.73 25.39 -2.06
CA ALA A 246 -31.28 24.19 -1.37
C ALA A 246 -32.44 23.30 -0.95
N LEU A 247 -32.27 21.99 -1.15
CA LEU A 247 -33.16 20.96 -0.65
C LEU A 247 -32.43 20.14 0.41
N VAL A 248 -32.94 20.16 1.64
CA VAL A 248 -32.31 19.50 2.78
C VAL A 248 -33.28 18.54 3.44
N ARG A 249 -32.80 17.32 3.73
CA ARG A 249 -33.60 16.23 4.32
C ARG A 249 -32.79 15.46 5.37
N GLY A 250 -33.47 15.03 6.43
CA GLY A 250 -32.90 14.17 7.49
C GLY A 250 -32.04 14.92 8.53
N GLY A 251 -31.74 14.23 9.63
CA GLY A 251 -30.95 14.77 10.76
C GLY A 251 -31.58 16.00 11.43
N GLY A 252 -30.75 16.77 12.16
CA GLY A 252 -31.17 17.99 12.88
C GLY A 252 -30.61 19.27 12.28
N THR A 253 -30.99 20.44 12.82
CA THR A 253 -30.68 21.78 12.25
C THR A 253 -29.20 22.00 11.96
N THR A 254 -28.32 21.74 12.93
CA THR A 254 -26.86 21.90 12.79
C THR A 254 -26.28 20.97 11.72
N GLY A 255 -26.75 19.72 11.67
CA GLY A 255 -26.33 18.76 10.65
C GLY A 255 -26.79 19.17 9.25
N GLN A 256 -27.97 19.75 9.15
CA GLN A 256 -28.52 20.28 7.91
C GLN A 256 -27.73 21.49 7.40
N ALA A 257 -27.38 22.43 8.28
CA ALA A 257 -26.56 23.59 7.95
C ALA A 257 -25.16 23.17 7.44
N GLU A 258 -24.45 22.31 8.17
CA GLU A 258 -23.12 21.82 7.76
C GLU A 258 -23.16 20.98 6.47
N ALA A 259 -24.23 20.20 6.26
CA ALA A 259 -24.44 19.49 5.00
C ALA A 259 -24.62 20.47 3.84
N LEU A 260 -25.31 21.58 4.08
CA LEU A 260 -25.52 22.62 3.08
C LEU A 260 -24.21 23.34 2.73
N THR A 261 -23.34 23.63 3.71
CA THR A 261 -22.00 24.21 3.48
C THR A 261 -21.20 23.41 2.45
N LEU A 262 -21.16 22.08 2.61
CA LEU A 262 -20.44 21.19 1.69
C LEU A 262 -21.10 21.15 0.30
N ALA A 263 -22.43 21.21 0.25
CA ALA A 263 -23.18 21.23 -1.01
C ALA A 263 -22.88 22.52 -1.79
N VAL A 264 -22.99 23.68 -1.14
CA VAL A 264 -22.70 24.99 -1.74
C VAL A 264 -21.24 25.07 -2.19
N ALA A 265 -20.29 24.63 -1.36
CA ALA A 265 -18.87 24.62 -1.73
C ALA A 265 -18.59 23.78 -2.99
N LYS A 266 -19.22 22.60 -3.12
CA LYS A 266 -19.06 21.76 -4.32
C LYS A 266 -19.67 22.40 -5.56
N ALA A 267 -20.83 23.02 -5.45
CA ALA A 267 -21.46 23.71 -6.57
C ALA A 267 -20.62 24.93 -7.00
N LEU A 268 -20.07 25.69 -6.05
CA LEU A 268 -19.20 26.84 -6.32
C LEU A 268 -17.92 26.44 -7.07
N LEU A 269 -17.34 25.27 -6.77
CA LEU A 269 -16.18 24.74 -7.49
C LEU A 269 -16.44 24.42 -8.96
N VAL A 270 -17.70 24.21 -9.34
CA VAL A 270 -18.07 23.96 -10.74
C VAL A 270 -18.02 25.26 -11.53
N HIS A 271 -18.51 26.35 -10.95
CA HIS A 271 -18.44 27.70 -11.52
C HIS A 271 -17.01 28.21 -11.55
N GLU A 272 -16.30 28.10 -10.42
CA GLU A 272 -14.95 28.62 -10.25
C GLU A 272 -13.98 27.58 -9.64
N PRO A 273 -13.36 26.71 -10.46
CA PRO A 273 -12.47 25.66 -9.96
C PRO A 273 -11.20 26.21 -9.27
N ALA A 274 -10.82 27.45 -9.60
CA ALA A 274 -9.67 28.15 -9.00
C ALA A 274 -9.85 28.44 -7.50
N LEU A 275 -11.07 28.42 -6.97
CA LEU A 275 -11.35 28.67 -5.54
C LEU A 275 -11.06 27.48 -4.63
N LYS A 276 -10.75 26.31 -5.20
CA LYS A 276 -10.45 25.08 -4.45
C LYS A 276 -9.44 25.24 -3.32
N PRO A 277 -8.25 25.86 -3.50
CA PRO A 277 -7.32 26.07 -2.39
C PRO A 277 -7.91 26.95 -1.27
N ALA A 278 -8.65 28.01 -1.59
CA ALA A 278 -9.28 28.89 -0.60
C ALA A 278 -10.35 28.15 0.21
N LEU A 279 -11.29 27.48 -0.48
CA LEU A 279 -12.34 26.66 0.14
C LEU A 279 -11.78 25.49 0.95
N ARG A 280 -10.63 24.93 0.54
CA ARG A 280 -9.95 23.87 1.29
C ARG A 280 -9.34 24.39 2.58
N LYS A 281 -8.72 25.58 2.56
CA LYS A 281 -8.20 26.26 3.75
C LYS A 281 -9.34 26.65 4.70
N ALA A 282 -10.48 27.09 4.17
CA ALA A 282 -11.67 27.42 4.94
C ALA A 282 -12.43 26.21 5.51
N GLY A 283 -12.04 24.98 5.13
CA GLY A 283 -12.63 23.74 5.65
C GLY A 283 -13.95 23.29 4.99
N CYS A 284 -14.40 23.94 3.91
CA CYS A 284 -15.73 23.71 3.33
C CYS A 284 -15.82 22.47 2.41
N ILE A 285 -14.69 21.96 1.90
CA ILE A 285 -14.64 20.84 0.94
C ILE A 285 -14.59 19.48 1.64
N THR A 286 -14.07 19.44 2.86
CA THR A 286 -13.86 18.19 3.59
C THR A 286 -15.20 17.69 4.14
N ARG A 287 -15.62 16.48 3.73
CA ARG A 287 -16.78 15.83 4.33
C ARG A 287 -16.44 15.38 5.75
N ASP A 288 -17.14 15.89 6.76
CA ASP A 288 -16.98 15.43 8.15
C ASP A 288 -17.48 13.96 8.27
N PRO A 289 -16.59 13.00 8.60
CA PRO A 289 -16.95 11.59 8.75
C PRO A 289 -17.57 11.25 10.12
N ARG A 290 -17.57 12.18 11.08
CA ARG A 290 -18.09 11.93 12.44
C ARG A 290 -19.56 11.54 12.39
N THR A 291 -19.88 10.40 12.99
CA THR A 291 -21.24 9.87 13.08
C THR A 291 -21.52 9.38 14.50
N VAL A 292 -22.80 9.18 14.83
CA VAL A 292 -23.20 8.63 16.13
C VAL A 292 -22.75 7.17 16.21
N GLU A 293 -21.95 6.85 17.22
CA GLU A 293 -21.56 5.47 17.48
C GLU A 293 -22.76 4.65 18.00
N ARG A 294 -22.88 3.40 17.56
CA ARG A 294 -23.90 2.46 18.07
C ARG A 294 -23.70 2.15 19.56
N LYS A 295 -24.79 1.77 20.24
CA LYS A 295 -24.72 1.19 21.58
C LYS A 295 -23.99 -0.17 21.55
N LYS A 296 -23.17 -0.42 22.57
CA LYS A 296 -22.46 -1.71 22.78
C LYS A 296 -23.12 -2.45 23.95
N HIS A 297 -23.17 -3.78 23.90
CA HIS A 297 -23.68 -4.59 25.01
C HIS A 297 -22.84 -4.37 26.27
N GLY A 298 -23.47 -4.48 27.44
CA GLY A 298 -22.82 -4.19 28.73
C GLY A 298 -22.50 -2.72 28.99
N ARG A 299 -22.85 -1.80 28.08
CA ARG A 299 -22.71 -0.35 28.26
C ARG A 299 -24.06 0.34 28.20
N VAL A 300 -24.20 1.43 28.95
CA VAL A 300 -25.43 2.24 29.01
C VAL A 300 -25.62 3.00 27.69
N LYS A 301 -24.54 3.61 27.17
CA LYS A 301 -24.46 4.29 25.86
C LYS A 301 -23.29 3.71 25.04
N ALA A 302 -22.89 4.36 23.95
CA ALA A 302 -21.75 3.90 23.13
C ALA A 302 -20.47 3.68 23.96
N ARG A 303 -20.17 4.60 24.88
CA ARG A 303 -18.97 4.56 25.73
C ARG A 303 -19.23 4.55 27.24
N LYS A 304 -20.38 5.08 27.69
CA LYS A 304 -20.74 5.13 29.12
C LYS A 304 -20.96 3.72 29.67
N SER A 305 -20.06 3.27 30.54
CA SER A 305 -20.24 2.05 31.33
C SER A 305 -21.21 2.30 32.48
N PRO A 306 -21.90 1.25 32.98
CA PRO A 306 -22.56 1.32 34.28
C PRO A 306 -21.53 1.58 35.40
N ALA A 307 -22.00 1.98 36.58
CA ALA A 307 -21.13 2.14 37.74
C ALA A 307 -20.44 0.81 38.07
N TRP A 308 -19.11 0.84 38.23
CA TRP A 308 -18.32 -0.34 38.58
C TRP A 308 -18.14 -0.39 40.10
N VAL A 309 -18.46 -1.53 40.71
CA VAL A 309 -18.31 -1.77 42.16
C VAL A 309 -17.12 -2.71 42.36
N LYS A 310 -16.10 -2.25 43.11
CA LYS A 310 -14.80 -2.94 43.26
C LYS A 310 -14.78 -4.10 44.27
N ARG A 311 -15.67 -4.05 45.27
CA ARG A 311 -15.56 -4.70 46.61
C ARG A 311 -14.75 -5.98 46.68
#